data_AF-A0A1L9WWG0-F1
#
_entry.id   AF-A0A1L9WWG0-F1
#
_cell.length_a   1.000
_cell.length_b   1.000
_cell.length_c   1.000
_cell.angle_alpha   90.00
_cell.angle_beta   90.00
_cell.angle_gamma   90.00
#
_symmetry.space_group_name_H-M   'P 1'
#
loop_
_entity.id
_entity.type
_entity.pdbx_description
1 polymer ?
#
loop_
_entity_poly.entity_id
_entity_poly.type
_entity_poly.pdbx_seq_one_letter_code
_entity_poly.pdbx_strand_id
1 'polypeptide(L)'
;MAYFPHFTNDISPLFRLLDDYDCHRSSRAKITPTKKPISLKSDVFETHDAFHLSAEVPGVESNDIQVEFLDPNTLVIKGHVRRHNGQTFEEGQDQTPVAKSHHQPTVEDESEADDATTSRSLKNSSKQQLVTPKKTESTCKYWVSERLTGEFHRIFTFPARVQQDSVKANLRNGILSLSIPKEPAPKVKKIRIE
;
A
#
# COMPACT_ATOMS: atom_id res chain seq x y z
N MET A 1 74.65 5.87 5.09
CA MET A 1 73.40 5.86 4.29
C MET A 1 73.00 4.42 4.05
N ALA A 2 71.76 4.04 4.37
CA ALA A 2 71.11 2.83 3.91
C ALA A 2 69.59 3.06 4.00
N TYR A 3 68.91 3.15 2.86
CA TYR A 3 67.46 3.33 2.81
C TYR A 3 66.79 1.96 2.76
N PHE A 4 65.93 1.66 3.73
CA PHE A 4 65.00 0.53 3.67
C PHE A 4 63.59 1.06 3.39
N PRO A 5 62.94 0.67 2.27
CA PRO A 5 61.57 1.08 2.00
C PRO A 5 60.58 0.30 2.87
N HIS A 6 59.66 1.01 3.53
CA HIS A 6 58.58 0.37 4.28
C HIS A 6 57.51 -0.16 3.31
N PHE A 7 57.40 -1.48 3.17
CA PHE A 7 56.25 -2.12 2.56
C PHE A 7 55.05 -2.04 3.51
N THR A 8 54.25 -0.98 3.40
CA THR A 8 52.89 -0.95 3.93
C THR A 8 52.02 -1.84 3.05
N ASN A 9 51.72 -3.06 3.50
CA ASN A 9 50.76 -3.94 2.86
C ASN A 9 49.33 -3.38 3.02
N ASP A 10 48.99 -2.38 2.21
CA ASP A 10 47.62 -1.95 2.04
C ASP A 10 46.89 -2.95 1.13
N ILE A 11 46.24 -3.93 1.76
CA ILE A 11 45.48 -4.99 1.09
C ILE A 11 44.02 -4.52 0.79
N SER A 12 43.66 -3.29 1.16
CA SER A 12 42.35 -2.68 0.89
C SER A 12 41.85 -2.81 -0.57
N PRO A 13 42.66 -2.65 -1.64
CA PRO A 13 42.17 -2.87 -3.00
C PRO A 13 41.78 -4.31 -3.32
N LEU A 14 42.37 -5.31 -2.64
CA LEU A 14 41.99 -6.72 -2.79
C LEU A 14 40.65 -7.01 -2.10
N PHE A 15 40.43 -6.46 -0.90
CA PHE A 15 39.14 -6.58 -0.21
C PHE A 15 38.03 -5.83 -0.97
N ARG A 16 38.33 -4.65 -1.52
CA ARG A 16 37.38 -3.92 -2.37
C ARG A 16 37.00 -4.69 -3.63
N LEU A 17 37.95 -5.39 -4.27
CA LEU A 17 37.66 -6.26 -5.41
C LEU A 17 36.73 -7.43 -5.05
N LEU A 18 36.81 -7.93 -3.81
CA LEU A 18 35.89 -8.93 -3.27
C LEU A 18 34.49 -8.37 -3.02
N ASP A 19 34.40 -7.15 -2.47
CA ASP A 19 33.15 -6.43 -2.21
C ASP A 19 32.42 -6.07 -3.53
N ASP A 20 33.17 -5.61 -4.54
CA ASP A 20 32.68 -5.41 -5.92
C ASP A 20 32.27 -6.75 -6.60
N TYR A 21 32.88 -7.88 -6.23
CA TYR A 21 32.48 -9.20 -6.75
C TYR A 21 31.20 -9.73 -6.09
N ASP A 22 31.04 -9.62 -4.77
CA ASP A 22 29.82 -10.08 -4.08
C ASP A 22 28.63 -9.13 -4.35
N CYS A 23 28.85 -7.83 -4.57
CA CYS A 23 27.81 -6.95 -5.08
C CYS A 23 27.39 -7.34 -6.51
N HIS A 24 28.32 -7.77 -7.37
CA HIS A 24 27.98 -8.34 -8.69
C HIS A 24 27.32 -9.73 -8.61
N ARG A 25 27.70 -10.59 -7.66
CA ARG A 25 27.10 -11.92 -7.50
C ARG A 25 25.68 -11.86 -6.93
N SER A 26 25.44 -10.92 -6.01
CA SER A 26 24.10 -10.57 -5.52
C SER A 26 23.28 -9.74 -6.52
N SER A 27 23.91 -9.11 -7.54
CA SER A 27 23.22 -8.43 -8.65
C SER A 27 22.38 -9.36 -9.55
N ARG A 28 22.50 -10.70 -9.41
CA ARG A 28 21.53 -11.66 -9.98
C ARG A 28 20.48 -12.17 -8.98
N ALA A 29 20.29 -11.49 -7.84
CA ALA A 29 18.97 -11.43 -7.24
C ALA A 29 17.98 -10.93 -8.30
N LYS A 30 16.85 -11.62 -8.48
CA LYS A 30 15.74 -11.06 -9.25
C LYS A 30 15.22 -9.88 -8.46
N ILE A 31 15.61 -8.66 -8.85
CA ILE A 31 15.07 -7.43 -8.25
C ILE A 31 13.59 -7.37 -8.62
N THR A 32 12.76 -7.93 -7.76
CA THR A 32 11.32 -7.68 -7.76
C THR A 32 11.15 -6.17 -7.60
N PRO A 33 10.41 -5.49 -8.50
CA PRO A 33 10.22 -4.06 -8.39
C PRO A 33 9.34 -3.78 -7.16
N THR A 34 9.99 -3.57 -6.02
CA THR A 34 9.35 -3.05 -4.81
C THR A 34 8.75 -1.69 -5.19
N LYS A 35 7.41 -1.66 -5.27
CA LYS A 35 6.68 -0.44 -5.62
C LYS A 35 7.06 0.61 -4.58
N LYS A 36 7.78 1.65 -5.01
CA LYS A 36 8.21 2.72 -4.10
C LYS A 36 6.95 3.30 -3.43
N PRO A 37 6.91 3.44 -2.10
CA PRO A 37 5.74 3.99 -1.43
C PRO A 37 5.49 5.42 -1.89
N ILE A 38 4.22 5.79 -1.96
CA ILE A 38 3.79 7.11 -2.40
C ILE A 38 4.28 8.17 -1.40
N SER A 39 4.87 9.24 -1.93
CA SER A 39 5.25 10.42 -1.16
C SER A 39 3.98 11.19 -0.75
N LEU A 40 3.48 10.84 0.45
CA LEU A 40 2.37 11.51 1.12
C LEU A 40 2.66 13.02 1.24
N LYS A 41 1.81 13.86 0.64
CA LYS A 41 1.85 15.32 0.85
C LYS A 41 1.28 15.63 2.23
N SER A 42 1.98 16.47 2.99
CA SER A 42 1.55 16.81 4.33
C SER A 42 2.30 18.01 4.89
N ASP A 43 1.58 18.84 5.64
CA ASP A 43 2.09 19.95 6.41
C ASP A 43 2.07 19.62 7.89
N VAL A 44 2.98 20.23 8.65
CA VAL A 44 3.07 20.12 10.12
C VAL A 44 3.32 21.51 10.68
N PHE A 45 2.56 21.90 11.70
CA PHE A 45 2.83 23.11 12.47
C PHE A 45 2.82 22.83 13.98
N GLU A 46 3.62 23.60 14.69
CA GLU A 46 3.78 23.52 16.14
C GLU A 46 3.02 24.67 16.82
N THR A 47 2.28 24.35 17.87
CA THR A 47 1.72 25.32 18.83
C THR A 47 2.42 25.15 20.17
N HIS A 48 2.09 25.97 21.17
CA HIS A 48 2.65 25.84 22.52
C HIS A 48 2.38 24.44 23.12
N ASP A 49 1.15 23.94 23.02
CA ASP A 49 0.70 22.70 23.67
C ASP A 49 0.61 21.46 22.76
N ALA A 50 0.58 21.63 21.43
CA ALA A 50 0.36 20.51 20.50
C ALA A 50 1.07 20.68 19.15
N PHE A 51 1.37 19.56 18.50
CA PHE A 51 1.67 19.50 17.07
C PHE A 51 0.38 19.21 16.30
N HIS A 52 0.22 19.88 15.16
CA HIS A 52 -0.86 19.61 14.21
C HIS A 52 -0.26 19.15 12.89
N LEU A 53 -0.83 18.09 12.31
CA LEU A 53 -0.37 17.48 11.07
C LEU A 53 -1.58 17.30 10.15
N SER A 54 -1.48 17.76 8.91
CA SER A 54 -2.51 17.58 7.87
C SER A 54 -1.88 16.91 6.65
N ALA A 55 -2.46 15.81 6.16
CA ALA A 55 -1.91 15.00 5.07
C ALA A 55 -2.95 14.62 4.01
N GLU A 56 -2.56 14.64 2.74
CA GLU A 56 -3.42 14.31 1.60
C GLU A 56 -3.48 12.80 1.36
N VAL A 57 -4.66 12.21 1.57
CA VAL A 57 -5.00 10.78 1.38
C VAL A 57 -6.27 10.63 0.52
N PRO A 58 -6.29 11.12 -0.74
CA PRO A 58 -7.49 11.19 -1.55
C PRO A 58 -8.01 9.80 -1.98
N GLY A 59 -9.21 9.45 -1.50
CA GLY A 59 -9.86 8.17 -1.82
C GLY A 59 -9.34 6.98 -1.02
N VAL A 60 -8.80 7.23 0.18
CA VAL A 60 -8.51 6.20 1.20
C VAL A 60 -9.67 6.16 2.20
N GLU A 61 -10.06 4.97 2.66
CA GLU A 61 -11.02 4.81 3.75
C GLU A 61 -10.30 4.86 5.11
N SER A 62 -10.98 5.30 6.18
CA SER A 62 -10.37 5.39 7.53
C SER A 62 -9.76 4.07 8.03
N ASN A 63 -10.29 2.93 7.56
CA ASN A 63 -9.83 1.59 7.91
C ASN A 63 -8.55 1.17 7.16
N ASP A 64 -8.23 1.83 6.04
CA ASP A 64 -7.01 1.63 5.25
C ASP A 64 -5.86 2.57 5.67
N ILE A 65 -6.00 3.27 6.80
CA ILE A 65 -4.99 4.14 7.40
C ILE A 65 -4.60 3.59 8.78
N GLN A 66 -3.29 3.45 9.01
CA GLN A 66 -2.70 3.00 10.27
C GLN A 66 -1.76 4.10 10.78
N VAL A 67 -1.96 4.52 12.03
CA VAL A 67 -1.20 5.60 12.69
C VAL A 67 -0.62 5.02 13.97
N GLU A 68 0.72 5.03 14.10
CA GLU A 68 1.45 4.33 15.16
C GLU A 68 2.59 5.18 15.70
N PHE A 69 2.93 5.02 16.99
CA PHE A 69 4.15 5.57 17.56
C PHE A 69 5.22 4.48 17.65
N LEU A 70 6.43 4.77 17.17
CA LEU A 70 7.60 3.92 17.38
C LEU A 70 8.31 4.24 18.71
N ASP A 71 8.25 5.51 19.11
CA ASP A 71 8.83 6.05 20.33
C ASP A 71 8.04 7.31 20.77
N PRO A 72 8.30 7.90 21.96
CA PRO A 72 7.56 9.07 22.47
C PRO A 72 7.65 10.37 21.65
N ASN A 73 8.43 10.40 20.57
CA ASN A 73 8.60 11.54 19.66
C ASN A 73 8.31 11.17 18.19
N THR A 74 8.35 9.88 17.80
CA THR A 74 8.26 9.45 16.40
C THR A 74 6.91 8.80 16.07
N LEU A 75 6.13 9.50 15.27
CA LEU A 75 4.88 9.04 14.67
C LEU A 75 5.10 8.47 13.26
N VAL A 76 4.37 7.41 12.94
CA VAL A 76 4.37 6.75 11.64
C VAL A 76 2.94 6.71 11.10
N ILE A 77 2.78 7.10 9.84
CA ILE A 77 1.52 7.02 9.09
C ILE A 77 1.74 6.04 7.92
N LYS A 78 0.88 5.01 7.86
CA LYS A 78 0.83 3.96 6.83
C LYS A 78 -0.56 3.91 6.21
N GLY A 79 -0.66 3.42 4.98
CA GLY A 79 -1.95 3.07 4.38
C GLY A 79 -1.87 2.72 2.90
N HIS A 80 -3.03 2.51 2.25
CA HIS A 80 -3.10 2.10 0.85
C HIS A 80 -4.16 2.88 0.05
N VAL A 81 -3.74 3.59 -1.00
CA VAL A 81 -4.64 4.27 -1.95
C VAL A 81 -5.08 3.27 -3.03
N ARG A 82 -6.29 2.71 -2.91
CA ARG A 82 -6.82 1.70 -3.84
C ARG A 82 -7.26 2.30 -5.19
N ARG A 83 -7.27 1.45 -6.22
CA ARG A 83 -8.01 1.71 -7.48
C ARG A 83 -9.37 1.03 -7.41
N HIS A 84 -10.45 1.81 -7.48
CA HIS A 84 -11.80 1.29 -7.70
C HIS A 84 -12.01 1.21 -9.21
N ASN A 85 -11.90 0.01 -9.77
CA ASN A 85 -12.19 -0.25 -11.18
C ASN A 85 -13.71 -0.28 -11.37
N GLY A 86 -14.28 0.82 -11.87
CA GLY A 86 -15.70 0.89 -12.23
C GLY A 86 -16.64 0.63 -11.04
N GLN A 87 -16.85 1.64 -10.19
CA GLN A 87 -18.12 1.69 -9.47
C GLN A 87 -19.22 1.83 -10.51
N THR A 88 -20.12 0.85 -10.58
CA THR A 88 -21.42 1.06 -11.23
C THR A 88 -22.10 2.19 -10.46
N PHE A 89 -22.41 3.28 -11.14
CA PHE A 89 -23.31 4.28 -10.60
C PHE A 89 -24.72 3.68 -10.66
N GLU A 90 -25.13 3.05 -9.56
CA GLU A 90 -26.55 2.76 -9.31
C GLU A 90 -27.27 4.11 -9.30
N GLU A 91 -28.01 4.42 -10.36
CA GLU A 91 -28.81 5.64 -10.45
C GLU A 91 -29.86 5.65 -9.33
N GLY A 92 -30.18 6.84 -8.81
CA GLY A 92 -31.12 6.99 -7.70
C GLY A 92 -32.49 6.40 -8.05
N GLN A 93 -33.09 5.67 -7.09
CA GLN A 93 -34.38 4.99 -7.28
C GLN A 93 -35.56 5.98 -7.38
N ASP A 94 -35.75 6.57 -8.55
CA ASP A 94 -37.03 7.21 -8.93
C ASP A 94 -37.90 6.20 -9.70
N GLN A 95 -39.13 5.99 -9.24
CA GLN A 95 -39.94 4.84 -9.64
C GLN A 95 -40.81 5.12 -10.87
N THR A 96 -40.39 4.68 -12.07
CA THR A 96 -41.33 4.41 -13.18
C THR A 96 -40.93 3.16 -14.00
N PRO A 97 -41.79 2.12 -14.07
CA PRO A 97 -41.50 0.91 -14.85
C PRO A 97 -41.86 1.08 -16.34
N VAL A 98 -41.00 1.78 -17.11
CA VAL A 98 -41.16 1.84 -18.57
C VAL A 98 -40.54 0.60 -19.21
N ALA A 99 -41.39 -0.41 -19.45
CA ALA A 99 -40.99 -1.66 -20.11
C ALA A 99 -40.49 -1.39 -21.55
N LYS A 100 -39.19 -1.60 -21.79
CA LYS A 100 -38.60 -1.59 -23.13
C LYS A 100 -38.63 -3.00 -23.71
N SER A 101 -39.55 -3.23 -24.64
CA SER A 101 -39.62 -4.46 -25.42
C SER A 101 -38.36 -4.61 -26.29
N HIS A 102 -37.61 -5.69 -26.08
CA HIS A 102 -36.60 -6.09 -27.05
C HIS A 102 -37.30 -6.69 -28.27
N HIS A 103 -37.26 -5.99 -29.39
CA HIS A 103 -37.79 -6.49 -30.66
C HIS A 103 -36.86 -7.56 -31.23
N GLN A 104 -37.13 -8.83 -30.91
CA GLN A 104 -36.60 -9.95 -31.70
C GLN A 104 -37.49 -10.16 -32.92
N PRO A 105 -36.95 -10.10 -34.15
CA PRO A 105 -37.62 -10.65 -35.32
C PRO A 105 -37.44 -12.17 -35.31
N THR A 106 -38.45 -12.91 -34.86
CA THR A 106 -38.50 -14.37 -35.04
C THR A 106 -38.77 -14.67 -36.51
N VAL A 107 -37.96 -15.53 -37.11
CA VAL A 107 -38.29 -16.25 -38.35
C VAL A 107 -38.37 -17.72 -37.98
N GLU A 108 -39.55 -18.30 -38.15
CA GLU A 108 -39.79 -19.73 -37.99
C GLU A 108 -39.53 -20.41 -39.34
N ASP A 109 -38.81 -21.53 -39.31
CA ASP A 109 -38.80 -22.56 -40.35
C ASP A 109 -38.41 -23.87 -39.64
N GLU A 110 -39.28 -24.88 -39.66
CA GLU A 110 -39.08 -26.16 -38.96
C GLU A 110 -38.57 -27.27 -39.90
N SER A 111 -37.76 -28.17 -39.36
CA SER A 111 -37.58 -29.54 -39.87
C SER A 111 -37.05 -30.48 -38.77
N GLU A 112 -37.51 -31.73 -38.77
CA GLU A 112 -37.32 -32.72 -37.70
C GLU A 112 -36.26 -33.81 -38.04
N ALA A 113 -35.86 -34.58 -37.01
CA ALA A 113 -35.13 -35.88 -37.07
C ALA A 113 -33.68 -35.87 -37.66
N ASP A 114 -32.71 -36.72 -37.28
CA ASP A 114 -32.54 -37.75 -36.23
C ASP A 114 -31.01 -37.79 -35.86
N ASP A 115 -30.35 -38.67 -35.08
CA ASP A 115 -30.60 -40.01 -34.49
C ASP A 115 -29.91 -40.09 -33.09
N ALA A 116 -30.07 -41.20 -32.37
CA ALA A 116 -29.39 -41.52 -31.11
C ALA A 116 -28.04 -42.26 -31.31
N THR A 117 -27.47 -42.77 -30.19
CA THR A 117 -26.27 -43.65 -30.05
C THR A 117 -24.97 -42.95 -29.60
N THR A 118 -24.21 -43.35 -28.56
CA THR A 118 -24.40 -44.11 -27.31
C THR A 118 -22.99 -44.34 -26.73
N SER A 119 -22.78 -44.05 -25.44
CA SER A 119 -21.62 -44.48 -24.63
C SER A 119 -20.23 -43.86 -24.98
N ARG A 120 -19.17 -43.97 -24.15
CA ARG A 120 -19.04 -44.63 -22.83
C ARG A 120 -18.00 -43.92 -21.93
N SER A 121 -18.19 -44.07 -20.62
CA SER A 121 -17.28 -43.57 -19.56
C SER A 121 -15.84 -44.11 -19.68
N LEU A 122 -14.86 -43.26 -19.38
CA LEU A 122 -13.72 -43.65 -18.54
C LEU A 122 -13.42 -42.58 -17.47
N LYS A 123 -12.88 -43.04 -16.34
CA LYS A 123 -12.52 -42.22 -15.16
C LYS A 123 -11.04 -41.85 -15.23
N ASN A 124 -10.66 -40.75 -14.57
CA ASN A 124 -9.58 -40.82 -13.60
C ASN A 124 -9.63 -39.67 -12.59
N SER A 125 -9.23 -39.95 -11.35
CA SER A 125 -9.31 -39.01 -10.23
C SER A 125 -7.91 -38.64 -9.74
N SER A 126 -7.57 -37.36 -9.83
CA SER A 126 -6.29 -36.83 -9.31
C SER A 126 -6.50 -35.46 -8.65
N LYS A 127 -6.65 -35.49 -7.32
CA LYS A 127 -6.54 -34.37 -6.36
C LYS A 127 -6.86 -32.97 -6.93
N GLN A 128 -8.14 -32.58 -6.92
CA GLN A 128 -8.47 -31.16 -6.92
C GLN A 128 -8.07 -30.54 -5.58
N GLN A 129 -6.92 -29.88 -5.58
CA GLN A 129 -6.46 -28.95 -4.56
C GLN A 129 -7.55 -27.89 -4.29
N LEU A 130 -7.68 -27.44 -3.04
CA LEU A 130 -8.71 -26.47 -2.66
C LEU A 130 -8.44 -25.11 -3.34
N VAL A 131 -9.08 -24.87 -4.49
CA VAL A 131 -8.96 -23.63 -5.24
C VAL A 131 -9.77 -22.55 -4.54
N THR A 132 -9.09 -21.69 -3.77
CA THR A 132 -9.67 -20.42 -3.34
C THR A 132 -10.14 -19.65 -4.59
N PRO A 133 -11.38 -19.12 -4.61
CA PRO A 133 -11.94 -18.54 -5.83
C PRO A 133 -11.15 -17.30 -6.24
N LYS A 134 -10.28 -17.47 -7.24
CA LYS A 134 -9.50 -16.39 -7.84
C LYS A 134 -10.46 -15.44 -8.56
N LYS A 135 -10.94 -14.44 -7.82
CA LYS A 135 -11.91 -13.43 -8.28
C LYS A 135 -11.50 -12.91 -9.66
N THR A 136 -12.34 -13.15 -10.66
CA THR A 136 -12.04 -12.85 -12.07
C THR A 136 -11.77 -11.35 -12.23
N GLU A 137 -10.52 -10.99 -12.49
CA GLU A 137 -10.14 -9.59 -12.71
C GLU A 137 -10.68 -9.12 -14.05
N SER A 138 -11.71 -8.27 -14.01
CA SER A 138 -12.23 -7.60 -15.19
C SER A 138 -11.15 -6.70 -15.79
N THR A 139 -10.74 -6.98 -17.03
CA THR A 139 -9.61 -6.32 -17.70
C THR A 139 -9.98 -4.92 -18.19
N CYS A 140 -10.10 -3.97 -17.26
CA CYS A 140 -10.37 -2.57 -17.57
C CYS A 140 -9.21 -1.93 -18.36
N LYS A 141 -9.48 -1.52 -19.60
CA LYS A 141 -8.55 -0.73 -20.41
C LYS A 141 -8.57 0.73 -19.94
N TYR A 142 -7.50 1.17 -19.28
CA TYR A 142 -7.28 2.58 -18.97
C TYR A 142 -6.95 3.38 -20.24
N TRP A 143 -7.53 4.57 -20.38
CA TRP A 143 -7.11 5.57 -21.37
C TRP A 143 -6.04 6.52 -20.81
N VAL A 144 -6.17 6.88 -19.52
CA VAL A 144 -5.25 7.75 -18.77
C VAL A 144 -5.10 7.19 -17.34
N SER A 145 -3.95 7.41 -16.69
CA SER A 145 -3.65 6.90 -15.34
C SER A 145 -2.71 7.84 -14.56
N GLU A 146 -3.16 9.05 -14.25
CA GLU A 146 -2.36 10.07 -13.53
C GLU A 146 -2.38 9.90 -12.00
N ARG A 147 -3.44 9.30 -11.44
CA ARG A 147 -3.61 9.14 -9.98
C ARG A 147 -2.52 8.25 -9.38
N LEU A 148 -1.84 8.76 -8.35
CA LEU A 148 -0.97 8.00 -7.46
C LEU A 148 -1.81 7.00 -6.65
N THR A 149 -1.45 5.72 -6.72
CA THR A 149 -2.22 4.61 -6.11
C THR A 149 -1.30 3.46 -5.71
N GLY A 150 -1.52 2.87 -4.54
CA GLY A 150 -0.60 1.94 -3.88
C GLY A 150 -0.36 2.33 -2.42
N GLU A 151 0.66 1.73 -1.81
CA GLU A 151 1.01 1.96 -0.41
C GLU A 151 1.68 3.32 -0.20
N PHE A 152 1.39 3.96 0.93
CA PHE A 152 2.12 5.12 1.43
C PHE A 152 2.66 4.85 2.84
N HIS A 153 3.82 5.43 3.12
CA HIS A 153 4.48 5.35 4.42
C HIS A 153 5.24 6.65 4.65
N ARG A 154 4.96 7.34 5.76
CA ARG A 154 5.68 8.56 6.16
C ARG A 154 5.90 8.59 7.67
N ILE A 155 7.11 8.95 8.05
CA ILE A 155 7.56 9.07 9.45
C ILE A 155 7.71 10.55 9.79
N PHE A 156 7.34 10.93 11.01
CA PHE A 156 7.47 12.28 11.56
C PHE A 156 8.05 12.18 12.97
N THR A 157 9.19 12.84 13.21
CA THR A 157 9.81 12.91 14.54
C THR A 157 9.68 14.33 15.09
N PHE A 158 9.07 14.46 16.25
CA PHE A 158 8.81 15.75 16.90
C PHE A 158 9.96 16.15 17.84
N PRO A 159 10.26 17.46 18.00
CA PRO A 159 11.32 17.93 18.88
C PRO A 159 11.00 17.76 20.38
N ALA A 160 9.72 17.63 20.73
CA ALA A 160 9.23 17.38 22.09
C ALA A 160 8.46 16.06 22.15
N ARG A 161 8.43 15.45 23.35
CA ARG A 161 7.62 14.25 23.62
C ARG A 161 6.13 14.56 23.50
N VAL A 162 5.35 13.55 23.13
CA VAL A 162 3.90 13.69 22.91
C VAL A 162 3.08 12.72 23.76
N GLN A 163 1.90 13.16 24.20
CA GLN A 163 0.96 12.36 24.99
C GLN A 163 0.14 11.45 24.06
N GLN A 164 0.72 10.30 23.73
CA GLN A 164 0.20 9.34 22.74
C GLN A 164 -1.29 8.98 22.95
N ASP A 165 -1.71 8.73 24.20
CA ASP A 165 -3.09 8.35 24.55
C ASP A 165 -4.14 9.44 24.25
N SER A 166 -3.72 10.69 24.08
CA SER A 166 -4.58 11.86 23.86
C SER A 166 -4.56 12.38 22.42
N VAL A 167 -3.89 11.66 21.52
CA VAL A 167 -3.82 11.98 20.08
C VAL A 167 -5.20 11.78 19.44
N LYS A 168 -5.62 12.72 18.58
CA LYS A 168 -6.91 12.69 17.88
C LYS A 168 -6.70 12.73 16.38
N ALA A 169 -7.38 11.85 15.66
CA ALA A 169 -7.36 11.76 14.21
C ALA A 169 -8.73 12.08 13.60
N ASN A 170 -8.75 12.70 12.41
CA ASN A 170 -9.95 12.85 11.60
C ASN A 170 -9.61 12.74 10.12
N LEU A 171 -10.46 12.05 9.35
CA LEU A 171 -10.37 11.97 7.89
C LEU A 171 -11.61 12.62 7.28
N ARG A 172 -11.42 13.72 6.55
CA ARG A 172 -12.50 14.43 5.82
C ARG A 172 -11.99 14.93 4.48
N ASN A 173 -12.80 14.80 3.45
CA ASN A 173 -12.54 15.34 2.11
C ASN A 173 -11.18 14.89 1.50
N GLY A 174 -10.68 13.71 1.90
CA GLY A 174 -9.35 13.23 1.49
C GLY A 174 -8.17 13.83 2.27
N ILE A 175 -8.40 14.56 3.35
CA ILE A 175 -7.36 15.10 4.25
C ILE A 175 -7.43 14.37 5.60
N LEU A 176 -6.32 13.78 6.01
CA LEU A 176 -6.07 13.24 7.34
C LEU A 176 -5.51 14.36 8.23
N SER A 177 -6.26 14.77 9.25
CA SER A 177 -5.86 15.77 10.23
C SER A 177 -5.60 15.10 11.58
N LEU A 178 -4.42 15.31 12.15
CA LEU A 178 -4.02 14.83 13.47
C LEU A 178 -3.78 16.01 14.41
N SER A 179 -4.24 15.87 15.65
CA SER A 179 -3.89 16.73 16.79
C SER A 179 -3.12 15.91 17.81
N ILE A 180 -1.89 16.33 18.11
CA ILE A 180 -0.89 15.55 18.82
C ILE A 180 -0.39 16.37 20.03
N PRO A 181 -1.00 16.21 21.22
CA PRO A 181 -0.63 16.98 22.40
C PRO A 181 0.79 16.67 22.87
N LYS A 182 1.51 17.67 23.37
CA LYS A 182 2.83 17.51 23.99
C LYS A 182 2.72 16.89 25.38
N GLU A 183 3.73 16.15 25.79
CA GLU A 183 3.88 15.71 27.18
C GLU A 183 4.21 16.92 28.08
N PRO A 184 3.57 17.11 29.25
CA PRO A 184 3.89 18.21 30.15
C PRO A 184 5.33 18.10 30.66
N ALA A 185 6.02 19.25 30.74
CA ALA A 185 7.44 19.30 31.07
C ALA A 185 7.79 18.53 32.37
N PRO A 186 8.82 17.65 32.35
CA PRO A 186 9.11 16.75 33.47
C PRO A 186 9.51 17.55 34.72
N LYS A 187 8.77 17.33 35.82
CA LYS A 187 9.02 17.99 37.10
C LYS A 187 10.40 17.57 37.63
N VAL A 188 11.35 18.50 37.64
CA VAL A 188 12.75 18.28 38.02
C VAL A 188 12.84 17.74 39.45
N LYS A 189 13.32 16.50 39.60
CA LYS A 189 13.58 15.88 40.89
C LYS A 189 15.00 16.23 41.33
N LYS A 190 15.16 16.89 42.48
CA LYS A 190 16.48 17.16 43.06
C LYS A 190 17.06 15.87 43.65
N ILE A 191 17.97 15.24 42.91
CA ILE A 191 18.77 14.11 43.39
C ILE A 191 19.71 14.62 44.50
N ARG A 192 19.85 13.85 45.58
CA ARG A 192 20.91 14.01 46.58
C ARG A 192 21.99 12.97 46.28
N ILE A 193 23.24 13.34 46.53
CA ILE A 193 24.39 12.43 46.47
C ILE A 193 24.58 11.88 47.89
N GLU A 194 24.91 10.60 47.99
CA GLU A 194 25.28 9.88 49.22
C GLU A 194 26.78 9.53 49.16
#